data_AF-A0A8C1XQV8-F1
#
_entry.id   AF-A0A8C1XQV8-F1
#
_cell.length_a   1.000
_cell.length_b   1.000
_cell.length_c   1.000
_cell.angle_alpha   90.00
_cell.angle_beta   90.00
_cell.angle_gamma   90.00
#
_symmetry.space_group_name_H-M   'P 1'
#
loop_
_entity.id
_entity.type
_entity.pdbx_description
1 polymer ?
#
loop_
_entity_poly.entity_id
_entity_poly.type
_entity_poly.pdbx_seq_one_letter_code
_entity_poly.pdbx_strand_id
1 'polypeptide(L)'
;MPKESDESSKEEQSKIDKDGAENTVETSEEMIRKSIRRNTPSPHRLTPQSSPPRFVSVEELMETAKGVTNLALAHEIVMNSAFQVKPYEPGEGSLEKQVKEIMHKAFWDCLESQLNDDPPSYSHAVTLVGEIKETLLMDQGRFQEMQQELEQLALVASVLLIVYNSAGEAISGLPGLMERLKKTIKILLAEMHTPSFNADETFAAVAEKMCVELRGCLSQHGFSPFSSDRENTLKGQIVAAKSADNPIRKVIDSRIQMYLLGFLESSAHRCAPALPGGLTPISKELEEIAVKLGRLVTFNKLVYSPFYHKILQDILKQGESLDV
;
A
#
# COMPACT_ATOMS: atom_id res chain seq x y z
N MET A 1 27.31 -61.91 -30.52
CA MET A 1 27.01 -61.14 -29.29
C MET A 1 25.52 -60.82 -29.29
N PRO A 2 24.78 -61.12 -28.21
CA PRO A 2 23.45 -61.73 -28.37
C PRO A 2 22.28 -61.02 -27.65
N LYS A 3 21.08 -61.47 -28.05
CA LYS A 3 19.84 -61.73 -27.26
C LYS A 3 18.95 -60.54 -26.87
N GLU A 4 17.72 -60.46 -27.43
CA GLU A 4 16.43 -61.05 -26.92
C GLU A 4 15.84 -60.17 -25.80
N SER A 5 14.54 -59.94 -25.60
CA SER A 5 13.26 -60.10 -26.31
C SER A 5 12.18 -59.62 -25.30
N ASP A 6 10.90 -59.70 -25.68
CA ASP A 6 9.68 -59.65 -24.85
C ASP A 6 9.14 -58.24 -24.52
N GLU A 7 7.98 -57.78 -25.01
CA GLU A 7 6.64 -58.38 -25.23
C GLU A 7 5.82 -58.58 -23.94
N SER A 8 4.50 -58.38 -24.09
CA SER A 8 3.36 -58.52 -23.15
C SER A 8 2.93 -57.22 -22.46
N SER A 9 1.92 -56.45 -22.90
CA SER A 9 0.53 -56.73 -23.33
C SER A 9 -0.48 -56.95 -22.19
N LYS A 10 -1.60 -56.20 -22.29
CA LYS A 10 -3.03 -56.49 -21.97
C LYS A 10 -3.68 -55.25 -21.33
N GLU A 11 -4.50 -54.45 -22.03
CA GLU A 11 -5.88 -54.71 -22.52
C GLU A 11 -6.75 -55.35 -21.41
N GLU A 12 -7.91 -54.78 -21.04
CA GLU A 12 -9.09 -54.81 -21.89
C GLU A 12 -10.18 -53.82 -21.44
N GLN A 13 -11.05 -53.55 -22.40
CA GLN A 13 -12.17 -52.63 -22.41
C GLN A 13 -13.45 -53.43 -22.67
N SER A 14 -14.55 -53.18 -21.96
CA SER A 14 -15.91 -53.40 -22.48
C SER A 14 -16.96 -52.73 -21.58
N LYS A 15 -17.68 -51.66 -21.96
CA LYS A 15 -18.78 -51.51 -22.95
C LYS A 15 -20.10 -52.24 -22.58
N ILE A 16 -21.19 -51.45 -22.64
CA ILE A 16 -22.52 -51.78 -23.26
C ILE A 16 -23.45 -52.63 -22.35
N ASP A 17 -24.76 -52.42 -22.18
CA ASP A 17 -25.77 -51.55 -22.79
C ASP A 17 -27.09 -51.56 -21.97
N LYS A 18 -27.88 -50.49 -22.15
CA LYS A 18 -29.35 -50.37 -22.40
C LYS A 18 -30.47 -50.86 -21.47
N ASP A 19 -31.54 -50.03 -21.58
CA ASP A 19 -32.99 -50.25 -21.41
C ASP A 19 -33.49 -50.48 -19.97
N GLY A 20 -34.60 -49.91 -19.49
CA GLY A 20 -35.71 -49.24 -20.15
C GLY A 20 -37.01 -49.64 -19.42
N ALA A 21 -37.80 -48.64 -19.01
CA ALA A 21 -39.23 -48.70 -18.63
C ALA A 21 -39.68 -49.39 -17.30
N GLU A 22 -40.06 -48.51 -16.35
CA GLU A 22 -41.34 -48.42 -15.63
C GLU A 22 -42.15 -49.68 -15.26
N ASN A 23 -42.50 -49.82 -13.97
CA ASN A 23 -43.91 -49.92 -13.57
C ASN A 23 -44.19 -49.83 -12.04
N THR A 24 -45.22 -49.03 -11.71
CA THR A 24 -46.28 -49.16 -10.68
C THR A 24 -45.91 -49.44 -9.20
N VAL A 25 -46.10 -48.50 -8.25
CA VAL A 25 -47.35 -48.01 -7.60
C VAL A 25 -47.77 -48.88 -6.41
N GLU A 26 -47.69 -48.24 -5.23
CA GLU A 26 -48.62 -48.33 -4.09
C GLU A 26 -48.76 -49.70 -3.38
N THR A 27 -48.95 -49.81 -2.06
CA THR A 27 -49.24 -48.85 -1.00
C THR A 27 -49.20 -49.60 0.32
N SER A 28 -48.90 -48.84 1.37
CA SER A 28 -49.62 -48.83 2.66
C SER A 28 -50.04 -50.16 3.27
N GLU A 29 -49.45 -50.45 4.42
CA GLU A 29 -50.26 -50.67 5.62
C GLU A 29 -49.68 -49.72 6.69
N GLU A 30 -50.28 -48.56 6.89
CA GLU A 30 -51.46 -48.43 7.74
C GLU A 30 -51.09 -48.53 9.22
N MET A 31 -50.61 -47.40 9.76
CA MET A 31 -50.66 -47.03 11.18
C MET A 31 -49.98 -45.65 11.21
N ILE A 32 -50.63 -44.50 11.36
CA ILE A 32 -51.73 -44.15 12.25
C ILE A 32 -52.29 -42.82 11.70
N ARG A 33 -53.52 -42.82 11.20
CA ARG A 33 -54.32 -41.59 11.07
C ARG A 33 -55.23 -41.49 12.27
N LYS A 34 -55.26 -40.27 12.82
CA LYS A 34 -56.25 -39.66 13.74
C LYS A 34 -55.86 -39.66 15.20
N SER A 35 -55.44 -38.47 15.64
CA SER A 35 -55.78 -37.81 16.91
C SER A 35 -54.59 -36.88 17.24
N ILE A 36 -54.66 -35.58 17.51
CA ILE A 36 -55.71 -34.63 17.84
C ILE A 36 -55.11 -33.22 17.68
N ARG A 37 -56.00 -32.24 17.55
CA ARG A 37 -55.82 -30.78 17.39
C ARG A 37 -54.73 -30.07 18.22
N ARG A 38 -54.22 -29.01 17.56
CA ARG A 38 -53.87 -27.65 18.03
C ARG A 38 -52.42 -27.34 18.47
N ASN A 39 -51.88 -26.34 17.77
CA ASN A 39 -50.83 -25.36 18.11
C ASN A 39 -49.35 -25.77 17.94
N THR A 40 -48.69 -25.25 16.88
CA THR A 40 -47.42 -24.48 16.90
C THR A 40 -46.92 -24.16 15.46
N PRO A 41 -46.13 -23.10 15.24
CA PRO A 41 -46.08 -22.34 13.97
C PRO A 41 -45.14 -22.91 12.90
N SER A 42 -45.46 -22.64 11.63
CA SER A 42 -44.67 -23.00 10.44
C SER A 42 -43.24 -22.47 10.46
N PRO A 43 -42.27 -23.25 9.93
CA PRO A 43 -41.09 -22.70 9.30
C PRO A 43 -41.26 -22.73 7.77
N HIS A 44 -41.19 -21.56 7.17
CA HIS A 44 -41.15 -21.36 5.72
C HIS A 44 -40.03 -22.17 5.05
N ARG A 45 -40.41 -22.93 4.02
CA ARG A 45 -39.49 -23.43 2.99
C ARG A 45 -39.22 -22.28 2.02
N LEU A 46 -38.04 -21.66 2.11
CA LEU A 46 -37.58 -20.69 1.12
C LEU A 46 -37.11 -21.42 -0.14
N THR A 47 -38.00 -21.55 -1.13
CA THR A 47 -37.60 -21.63 -2.53
C THR A 47 -37.25 -20.22 -3.00
N PRO A 48 -36.11 -19.97 -3.70
CA PRO A 48 -35.85 -18.65 -4.25
C PRO A 48 -36.94 -18.36 -5.30
N GLN A 49 -37.80 -17.39 -5.01
CA GLN A 49 -38.69 -16.86 -6.04
C GLN A 49 -37.83 -16.12 -7.06
N SER A 50 -37.71 -16.67 -8.26
CA SER A 50 -37.18 -15.93 -9.40
C SER A 50 -38.12 -14.75 -9.66
N SER A 51 -37.61 -13.53 -9.50
CA SER A 51 -38.34 -12.31 -9.83
C SER A 51 -38.70 -12.31 -11.33
N PRO A 52 -39.83 -11.69 -11.73
CA PRO A 52 -40.18 -11.58 -13.15
C PRO A 52 -39.05 -10.91 -13.94
N PRO A 53 -38.79 -11.30 -15.21
CA PRO A 53 -37.73 -10.69 -16.01
C PRO A 53 -38.03 -9.20 -16.18
N ARG A 54 -37.20 -8.38 -15.54
CA ARG A 54 -37.26 -6.93 -15.65
C ARG A 54 -36.55 -6.55 -16.94
N PHE A 55 -37.26 -5.88 -17.85
CA PHE A 55 -36.66 -5.34 -19.06
C PHE A 55 -35.66 -4.25 -18.65
N VAL A 56 -34.36 -4.54 -18.81
CA VAL A 56 -33.27 -3.60 -18.56
C VAL A 56 -33.18 -2.66 -19.75
N SER A 57 -33.20 -1.35 -19.50
CA SER A 57 -33.05 -0.36 -20.57
C SER A 57 -31.62 -0.38 -21.12
N VAL A 58 -31.42 0.05 -22.37
CA VAL A 58 -30.07 0.17 -22.96
C VAL A 58 -29.19 1.14 -22.14
N GLU A 59 -29.80 2.18 -21.55
CA GLU A 59 -29.10 3.13 -20.68
C GLU A 59 -28.62 2.46 -19.39
N GLU A 60 -29.48 1.69 -18.72
CA GLU A 60 -29.13 0.95 -17.50
C GLU A 60 -28.06 -0.13 -17.77
N LEU A 61 -28.09 -0.73 -18.98
CA LEU A 61 -27.02 -1.61 -19.46
C LEU A 61 -25.70 -0.86 -19.71
N MET A 62 -25.73 0.33 -20.29
CA MET A 62 -24.55 1.16 -20.53
C MET A 62 -23.96 1.71 -19.22
N GLU A 63 -24.80 2.13 -18.27
CA GLU A 63 -24.38 2.55 -16.93
C GLU A 63 -23.76 1.37 -16.16
N THR A 64 -24.38 0.19 -16.22
CA THR A 64 -23.82 -1.03 -15.61
C THR A 64 -22.49 -1.40 -16.25
N ALA A 65 -22.37 -1.32 -17.59
CA ALA A 65 -21.13 -1.58 -18.30
C ALA A 65 -20.03 -0.58 -17.90
N LYS A 66 -20.34 0.72 -17.77
CA LYS A 66 -19.43 1.74 -17.24
C LYS A 66 -19.02 1.44 -15.80
N GLY A 67 -19.95 1.02 -14.95
CA GLY A 67 -19.68 0.64 -13.57
C GLY A 67 -18.75 -0.57 -13.46
N VAL A 68 -18.96 -1.59 -14.32
CA VAL A 68 -18.11 -2.78 -14.40
C VAL A 68 -16.72 -2.44 -14.93
N THR A 69 -16.61 -1.58 -15.96
CA THR A 69 -15.30 -1.13 -16.46
C THR A 69 -14.55 -0.29 -15.43
N ASN A 70 -15.24 0.57 -14.68
CA ASN A 70 -14.61 1.38 -13.64
C ASN A 70 -14.15 0.50 -12.47
N LEU A 71 -14.92 -0.52 -12.11
CA LEU A 71 -14.54 -1.49 -11.07
C LEU A 71 -13.36 -2.37 -11.51
N ALA A 72 -13.34 -2.80 -12.78
CA ALA A 72 -12.23 -3.53 -13.37
C ALA A 72 -10.96 -2.68 -13.42
N LEU A 73 -11.07 -1.41 -13.79
CA LEU A 73 -9.97 -0.45 -13.79
C LEU A 73 -9.48 -0.16 -12.36
N ALA A 74 -10.38 0.02 -11.40
CA ALA A 74 -10.02 0.19 -9.99
C ALA A 74 -9.28 -1.03 -9.43
N HIS A 75 -9.74 -2.23 -9.77
CA HIS A 75 -9.06 -3.48 -9.43
C HIS A 75 -7.67 -3.57 -10.08
N GLU A 76 -7.54 -3.15 -11.34
CA GLU A 76 -6.25 -3.12 -12.06
C GLU A 76 -5.27 -2.10 -11.46
N ILE A 77 -5.74 -0.89 -11.11
CA ILE A 77 -4.95 0.13 -10.40
C ILE A 77 -4.43 -0.40 -9.06
N VAL A 78 -5.25 -1.17 -8.34
CA VAL A 78 -4.90 -1.74 -7.02
C VAL A 78 -3.97 -2.95 -7.12
N MET A 79 -4.15 -3.81 -8.14
CA MET A 79 -3.43 -5.09 -8.27
C MET A 79 -2.13 -4.99 -9.08
N ASN A 80 -2.02 -4.02 -9.98
CA ASN A 80 -0.85 -3.87 -10.84
C ASN A 80 0.09 -2.78 -10.29
N SER A 81 1.12 -3.19 -9.55
CA SER A 81 2.14 -2.30 -9.01
C SER A 81 2.95 -1.56 -10.08
N ALA A 82 2.96 -2.07 -11.33
CA ALA A 82 3.57 -1.44 -12.49
C ALA A 82 2.59 -0.55 -13.29
N PHE A 83 1.34 -0.39 -12.82
CA PHE A 83 0.37 0.49 -13.47
C PHE A 83 0.89 1.94 -13.47
N GLN A 84 1.04 2.48 -14.68
CA GLN A 84 1.40 3.87 -14.91
C GLN A 84 0.29 4.49 -15.74
N VAL A 85 -0.41 5.48 -15.18
CA VAL A 85 -1.17 6.44 -16.00
C VAL A 85 -0.12 7.27 -16.73
N LYS A 86 0.30 6.81 -17.90
CA LYS A 86 1.19 7.60 -18.74
C LYS A 86 0.43 8.87 -19.13
N PRO A 87 0.99 10.07 -18.92
CA PRO A 87 0.45 11.27 -19.53
C PRO A 87 0.30 10.98 -21.01
N TYR A 88 -0.91 11.15 -21.54
CA TYR A 88 -1.12 10.99 -22.96
C TYR A 88 -0.27 12.04 -23.69
N GLU A 89 0.73 11.56 -24.42
CA GLU A 89 1.56 12.38 -25.28
C GLU A 89 1.07 12.21 -26.71
N PRO A 90 0.49 13.26 -27.32
CA PRO A 90 0.03 13.17 -28.69
C PRO A 90 1.23 12.90 -29.62
N GLY A 91 1.00 12.11 -30.67
CA GLY A 91 2.05 11.72 -31.61
C GLY A 91 2.81 12.93 -32.18
N GLU A 92 4.09 12.74 -32.46
CA GLU A 92 4.97 13.80 -32.94
C GLU A 92 4.50 14.33 -34.31
N GLY A 93 4.31 15.65 -34.44
CA GLY A 93 3.72 16.27 -35.62
C GLY A 93 2.19 16.17 -35.72
N SER A 94 1.50 15.60 -34.72
CA SER A 94 0.03 15.57 -34.70
C SER A 94 -0.57 16.96 -34.47
N LEU A 95 -1.77 17.17 -35.03
CA LEU A 95 -2.57 18.38 -34.80
C LEU A 95 -2.85 18.58 -33.30
N GLU A 96 -3.09 17.51 -32.57
CA GLU A 96 -3.34 17.56 -31.14
C GLU A 96 -2.13 18.08 -30.35
N LYS A 97 -0.91 17.63 -30.68
CA LYS A 97 0.32 18.17 -30.09
C LYS A 97 0.45 19.66 -30.38
N GLN A 98 0.23 20.08 -31.63
CA GLN A 98 0.28 21.48 -32.02
C GLN A 98 -0.76 22.33 -31.28
N VAL A 99 -2.01 21.87 -31.19
CA VAL A 99 -3.06 22.57 -30.45
C VAL A 99 -2.70 22.70 -28.98
N LYS A 100 -2.20 21.63 -28.35
CA LYS A 100 -1.74 21.64 -26.95
C LYS A 100 -0.61 22.65 -26.73
N GLU A 101 0.39 22.66 -27.60
CA GLU A 101 1.52 23.59 -27.55
C GLU A 101 1.07 25.04 -27.74
N ILE A 102 0.20 25.30 -28.72
CA ILE A 102 -0.36 26.63 -29.00
C ILE A 102 -1.17 27.12 -27.81
N MET A 103 -2.06 26.30 -27.25
CA MET A 103 -2.89 26.69 -26.10
C MET A 103 -2.04 26.94 -24.85
N HIS A 104 -1.07 26.08 -24.56
CA HIS A 104 -0.16 26.26 -23.45
C HIS A 104 0.65 27.56 -23.61
N LYS A 105 1.17 27.81 -24.81
CA LYS A 105 1.87 29.06 -25.11
C LYS A 105 0.96 30.28 -24.96
N ALA A 106 -0.24 30.25 -25.55
CA ALA A 106 -1.19 31.36 -25.50
C ALA A 106 -1.60 31.70 -24.05
N PHE A 107 -1.72 30.71 -23.18
CA PHE A 107 -1.95 30.92 -21.76
C PHE A 107 -0.80 31.72 -21.10
N TRP A 108 0.45 31.31 -21.32
CA TRP A 108 1.62 32.00 -20.78
C TRP A 108 1.80 33.40 -21.36
N ASP A 109 1.61 33.56 -22.67
CA ASP A 109 1.70 34.86 -23.35
C ASP A 109 0.64 35.83 -22.78
N CYS A 110 -0.58 35.35 -22.51
CA CYS A 110 -1.65 36.15 -21.89
C CYS A 110 -1.30 36.55 -20.45
N LEU A 111 -0.80 35.61 -19.64
CA LEU A 111 -0.38 35.89 -18.27
C LEU A 111 0.78 36.90 -18.23
N GLU A 112 1.78 36.72 -19.09
CA GLU A 112 2.93 37.63 -19.19
C GLU A 112 2.49 39.02 -19.63
N SER A 113 1.60 39.12 -20.63
CA SER A 113 1.02 40.40 -21.04
C SER A 113 0.31 41.10 -19.87
N GLN A 114 -0.54 40.39 -19.11
CA GLN A 114 -1.27 40.98 -17.98
C GLN A 114 -0.36 41.50 -16.87
N LEU A 115 0.76 40.82 -16.62
CA LEU A 115 1.75 41.23 -15.61
C LEU A 115 2.56 42.46 -16.06
N ASN A 116 2.69 42.68 -17.36
CA ASN A 116 3.47 43.78 -17.95
C ASN A 116 2.63 45.02 -18.28
N ASP A 117 1.31 44.97 -18.14
CA ASP A 117 0.41 46.12 -18.30
C ASP A 117 0.69 47.21 -17.23
N ASP A 118 0.33 48.47 -17.52
CA ASP A 118 0.41 49.58 -16.57
C ASP A 118 -0.97 50.24 -16.37
N PRO A 119 -1.65 50.04 -15.22
CA PRO A 119 -1.22 49.22 -14.09
C PRO A 119 -1.36 47.71 -14.36
N PRO A 120 -0.56 46.84 -13.70
CA PRO A 120 -0.61 45.40 -13.93
C PRO A 120 -1.96 44.78 -13.54
N SER A 121 -2.40 43.81 -14.33
CA SER A 121 -3.58 42.99 -14.05
C SER A 121 -3.16 41.63 -13.47
N TYR A 122 -3.66 41.29 -12.29
CA TYR A 122 -3.28 40.04 -11.59
C TYR A 122 -4.28 38.91 -11.75
N SER A 123 -5.30 39.05 -12.60
CA SER A 123 -6.42 38.09 -12.68
C SER A 123 -5.96 36.64 -12.94
N HIS A 124 -5.17 36.40 -13.98
CA HIS A 124 -4.70 35.04 -14.28
C HIS A 124 -3.64 34.56 -13.28
N ALA A 125 -2.81 35.46 -12.75
CA ALA A 125 -1.80 35.11 -11.74
C ALA A 125 -2.47 34.60 -10.45
N VAL A 126 -3.54 35.27 -10.00
CA VAL A 126 -4.31 34.87 -8.82
C VAL A 126 -5.00 33.52 -9.04
N THR A 127 -5.63 33.30 -10.21
CA THR A 127 -6.25 32.01 -10.55
C THR A 127 -5.22 30.88 -10.53
N LEU A 128 -4.08 31.07 -11.20
CA LEU A 128 -3.00 30.09 -11.27
C LEU A 128 -2.42 29.77 -9.89
N VAL A 129 -2.17 30.79 -9.06
CA VAL A 129 -1.72 30.60 -7.67
C VAL A 129 -2.78 29.84 -6.86
N GLY A 130 -4.06 30.11 -7.11
CA GLY A 130 -5.18 29.35 -6.56
C GLY A 130 -5.11 27.86 -6.92
N GLU A 131 -4.92 27.54 -8.20
CA GLU A 131 -4.82 26.15 -8.69
C GLU A 131 -3.60 25.40 -8.14
N ILE A 132 -2.44 26.07 -8.06
CA ILE A 132 -1.23 25.53 -7.43
C ILE A 132 -1.50 25.23 -5.95
N LYS A 133 -2.10 26.18 -5.23
CA LYS A 133 -2.45 26.04 -3.82
C LYS A 133 -3.45 24.91 -3.61
N GLU A 134 -4.48 24.80 -4.44
CA GLU A 134 -5.47 23.73 -4.38
C GLU A 134 -4.82 22.36 -4.56
N THR A 135 -3.92 22.22 -5.54
CA THR A 135 -3.21 20.96 -5.78
C THR A 135 -2.30 20.58 -4.61
N LEU A 136 -1.55 21.54 -4.05
CA LEU A 136 -0.73 21.29 -2.86
C LEU A 136 -1.57 20.95 -1.63
N LEU A 137 -2.74 21.58 -1.47
CA LEU A 137 -3.69 21.25 -0.40
C LEU A 137 -4.28 19.85 -0.59
N MET A 138 -4.58 19.44 -1.82
CA MET A 138 -5.04 18.08 -2.13
C MET A 138 -3.95 17.03 -1.81
N ASP A 139 -2.69 17.33 -2.09
CA ASP A 139 -1.58 16.41 -1.79
C ASP A 139 -1.14 16.43 -0.31
N GLN A 140 -1.52 17.45 0.47
CA GLN A 140 -1.17 17.57 1.89
C GLN A 140 -1.54 16.31 2.70
N GLY A 141 -2.75 15.79 2.50
CA GLY A 141 -3.20 14.57 3.19
C GLY A 141 -2.32 13.37 2.85
N ARG A 142 -1.93 13.22 1.59
CA ARG A 142 -1.06 12.13 1.12
C ARG A 142 0.34 12.22 1.71
N PHE A 143 0.90 13.42 1.82
CA PHE A 143 2.19 13.63 2.49
C PHE A 143 2.09 13.32 3.99
N GLN A 144 1.01 13.73 4.64
CA GLN A 144 0.79 13.47 6.06
C GLN A 144 0.64 11.97 6.34
N GLU A 145 -0.11 11.23 5.51
CA GLU A 145 -0.21 9.77 5.61
C GLU A 145 1.15 9.09 5.46
N MET A 146 1.94 9.46 4.45
CA MET A 146 3.30 8.93 4.28
C MET A 146 4.22 9.27 5.45
N GLN A 147 4.13 10.50 5.98
CA GLN A 147 4.92 10.91 7.14
C GLN A 147 4.58 10.04 8.36
N GLN A 148 3.29 9.83 8.63
CA GLN A 148 2.82 8.98 9.71
C GLN A 148 3.33 7.53 9.56
N GLU A 149 3.27 6.99 8.34
CA GLU A 149 3.78 5.65 8.02
C GLU A 149 5.31 5.57 8.26
N LEU A 150 6.08 6.57 7.83
CA LEU A 150 7.53 6.65 8.05
C LEU A 150 7.89 6.73 9.54
N GLU A 151 7.17 7.54 10.32
CA GLU A 151 7.40 7.67 11.76
C GLU A 151 7.15 6.34 12.50
N GLN A 152 6.11 5.60 12.10
CA GLN A 152 5.85 4.27 12.63
C GLN A 152 6.97 3.28 12.23
N LEU A 153 7.36 3.26 10.95
CA LEU A 153 8.42 2.37 10.46
C LEU A 153 9.77 2.67 11.13
N ALA A 154 10.09 3.93 11.40
CA ALA A 154 11.30 4.32 12.11
C ALA A 154 11.34 3.73 13.53
N LEU A 155 10.22 3.77 14.25
CA LEU A 155 10.11 3.14 15.57
C LEU A 155 10.20 1.62 15.50
N VAL A 156 9.52 1.00 14.54
CA VAL A 156 9.60 -0.45 14.29
C VAL A 156 11.04 -0.88 14.03
N ALA A 157 11.75 -0.21 13.12
CA ALA A 157 13.15 -0.50 12.82
C ALA A 157 14.06 -0.25 14.03
N SER A 158 13.83 0.80 14.80
CA SER A 158 14.58 1.10 16.03
C SER A 158 14.42 0.00 17.08
N VAL A 159 13.19 -0.45 17.34
CA VAL A 159 12.90 -1.53 18.29
C VAL A 159 13.49 -2.85 17.82
N LEU A 160 13.34 -3.20 16.54
CA LEU A 160 13.95 -4.39 15.97
C LEU A 160 15.47 -4.36 16.09
N LEU A 161 16.11 -3.22 15.81
CA LEU A 161 17.55 -3.07 15.94
C LEU A 161 18.01 -3.25 17.40
N ILE A 162 17.29 -2.67 18.37
CA ILE A 162 17.55 -2.86 19.81
C ILE A 162 17.43 -4.33 20.21
N VAL A 163 16.36 -5.00 19.76
CA VAL A 163 16.11 -6.43 20.06
C VAL A 163 17.22 -7.31 19.49
N TYR A 164 17.56 -7.14 18.21
CA TYR A 164 18.59 -7.94 17.56
C TYR A 164 19.99 -7.64 18.10
N ASN A 165 20.28 -6.38 18.47
CA ASN A 165 21.54 -6.04 19.13
C ASN A 165 21.63 -6.66 20.53
N SER A 166 20.52 -6.64 21.27
CA SER A 166 20.47 -7.21 22.62
C SER A 166 20.54 -8.72 22.64
N ALA A 167 19.97 -9.40 21.63
CA ALA A 167 19.93 -10.85 21.56
C ALA A 167 21.12 -11.48 20.83
N GLY A 168 21.70 -10.77 19.87
CA GLY A 168 22.89 -11.18 19.13
C GLY A 168 22.68 -12.47 18.33
N GLU A 169 23.69 -13.33 18.34
CA GLU A 169 23.72 -14.57 17.54
C GLU A 169 22.58 -15.54 17.87
N ALA A 170 22.06 -15.51 19.11
CA ALA A 170 21.04 -16.43 19.60
C ALA A 170 19.72 -16.37 18.80
N ILE A 171 19.44 -15.23 18.15
CA ILE A 171 18.27 -15.08 17.29
C ILE A 171 18.62 -14.73 15.84
N SER A 172 19.91 -14.57 15.54
CA SER A 172 20.38 -14.28 14.19
C SER A 172 20.11 -15.49 13.28
N GLY A 173 19.54 -15.26 12.10
CA GLY A 173 19.24 -16.31 11.14
C GLY A 173 18.00 -17.16 11.43
N LEU A 174 17.25 -16.91 12.51
CA LEU A 174 16.00 -17.62 12.78
C LEU A 174 14.90 -17.21 11.78
N PRO A 175 14.38 -18.15 10.95
CA PRO A 175 13.45 -17.82 9.89
C PRO A 175 12.11 -17.34 10.46
N GLY A 176 11.61 -16.24 9.91
CA GLY A 176 10.31 -15.67 10.25
C GLY A 176 10.22 -14.99 11.61
N LEU A 177 11.23 -15.06 12.50
CA LEU A 177 11.20 -14.35 13.79
C LEU A 177 11.12 -12.84 13.58
N MET A 178 11.94 -12.30 12.69
CA MET A 178 11.97 -10.87 12.37
C MET A 178 10.59 -10.35 11.95
N GLU A 179 9.92 -11.09 11.06
CA GLU A 179 8.58 -10.73 10.57
C GLU A 179 7.51 -10.83 11.66
N ARG A 180 7.60 -11.83 12.55
CA ARG A 180 6.70 -11.93 13.71
C ARG A 180 6.87 -10.74 14.66
N LEU A 181 8.11 -10.43 15.05
CA LEU A 181 8.42 -9.28 15.91
C LEU A 181 7.95 -7.97 15.25
N LYS A 182 8.27 -7.77 13.97
CA LYS A 182 7.83 -6.60 13.18
C LYS A 182 6.31 -6.46 13.23
N LYS A 183 5.58 -7.54 12.95
CA LYS A 183 4.12 -7.55 12.96
C LYS A 183 3.55 -7.19 14.33
N THR A 184 4.09 -7.77 15.40
CA THR A 184 3.68 -7.46 16.77
C THR A 184 3.88 -5.98 17.09
N ILE A 185 5.06 -5.42 16.77
CA ILE A 185 5.35 -4.00 17.02
C ILE A 185 4.40 -3.10 16.21
N LYS A 186 4.20 -3.40 14.91
CA LYS A 186 3.28 -2.63 14.04
C LYS A 186 1.85 -2.62 14.58
N ILE A 187 1.36 -3.76 15.07
CA ILE A 187 0.01 -3.84 15.65
C ILE A 187 -0.11 -2.96 16.89
N LEU A 188 0.87 -3.00 17.79
CA LEU A 188 0.86 -2.18 19.01
C LEU A 188 1.00 -0.68 18.71
N LEU A 189 1.66 -0.31 17.62
CA LEU A 189 1.83 1.07 17.17
C LEU A 189 0.77 1.53 16.16
N ALA A 190 -0.27 0.73 15.88
CA ALA A 190 -1.23 1.01 14.81
C ALA A 190 -1.94 2.37 15.00
N GLU A 191 -2.21 2.76 16.25
CA GLU A 191 -2.93 3.99 16.58
C GLU A 191 -2.01 5.12 17.07
N MET A 192 -0.71 5.06 16.80
CA MET A 192 0.27 6.00 17.35
C MET A 192 0.06 7.47 16.97
N HIS A 193 -0.68 7.71 15.88
CA HIS A 193 -1.01 9.05 15.37
C HIS A 193 -2.41 9.53 15.79
N THR A 194 -3.07 8.79 16.68
CA THR A 194 -4.38 9.17 17.21
C THR A 194 -4.23 9.97 18.51
N PRO A 195 -5.17 10.89 18.82
CA PRO A 195 -5.08 11.71 20.03
C PRO A 195 -5.25 10.90 21.33
N SER A 196 -5.80 9.69 21.26
CA SER A 196 -5.94 8.76 22.38
C SER A 196 -4.68 7.96 22.69
N PHE A 197 -3.61 8.10 21.89
CA PHE A 197 -2.43 7.27 22.02
C PHE A 197 -1.65 7.56 23.30
N ASN A 198 -1.46 6.53 24.13
CA ASN A 198 -0.59 6.58 25.30
C ASN A 198 0.78 5.97 24.96
N ALA A 199 1.77 6.84 24.72
CA ALA A 199 3.12 6.40 24.37
C ALA A 199 3.81 5.63 25.51
N ASP A 200 3.61 6.02 26.77
CA ASP A 200 4.28 5.37 27.91
C ASP A 200 3.80 3.93 28.08
N GLU A 201 2.47 3.76 28.09
CA GLU A 201 1.83 2.46 28.21
C GLU A 201 2.12 1.56 27.00
N THR A 202 2.02 2.12 25.79
CA THR A 202 2.26 1.34 24.57
C THR A 202 3.70 0.86 24.49
N PHE A 203 4.69 1.72 24.75
CA PHE A 203 6.09 1.30 24.68
C PHE A 203 6.46 0.34 25.81
N ALA A 204 5.86 0.46 26.99
CA ALA A 204 5.98 -0.56 28.03
C ALA A 204 5.39 -1.91 27.58
N ALA A 205 4.24 -1.90 26.92
CA ALA A 205 3.62 -3.10 26.36
C ALA A 205 4.46 -3.71 25.22
N VAL A 206 5.03 -2.90 24.33
CA VAL A 206 5.98 -3.34 23.29
C VAL A 206 7.19 -4.00 23.94
N ALA A 207 7.80 -3.36 24.94
CA ALA A 207 8.96 -3.88 25.66
C ALA A 207 8.66 -5.24 26.31
N GLU A 208 7.54 -5.36 27.03
CA GLU A 208 7.13 -6.62 27.65
C GLU A 208 6.88 -7.71 26.60
N LYS A 209 6.18 -7.37 25.52
CA LYS A 209 5.84 -8.31 24.46
C LYS A 209 7.08 -8.81 23.73
N MET A 210 8.05 -7.94 23.45
CA MET A 210 9.34 -8.33 22.85
C MET A 210 10.10 -9.29 23.77
N CYS A 211 10.16 -9.03 25.09
CA CYS A 211 10.78 -9.96 26.04
C CYS A 211 10.06 -11.33 26.08
N VAL A 212 8.73 -11.36 26.06
CA VAL A 212 7.96 -12.61 26.01
C VAL A 212 8.25 -13.39 24.73
N GLU A 213 8.24 -12.73 23.57
CA GLU A 213 8.53 -13.39 22.28
C GLU A 213 9.97 -13.91 22.21
N LEU A 214 10.94 -13.14 22.72
CA LEU A 214 12.33 -13.57 22.79
C LEU A 214 12.50 -14.77 23.72
N ARG A 215 11.94 -14.74 24.93
CA ARG A 215 11.99 -15.90 25.84
C ARG A 215 11.38 -17.16 25.22
N GLY A 216 10.23 -17.01 24.56
CA GLY A 216 9.58 -18.12 23.85
C GLY A 216 10.43 -18.65 22.71
N CYS A 217 11.11 -17.77 21.99
CA CYS A 217 12.01 -18.16 20.90
C CYS A 217 13.27 -18.87 21.42
N LEU A 218 13.92 -18.33 22.46
CA LEU A 218 15.11 -18.92 23.05
C LEU A 218 14.82 -20.32 23.62
N SER A 219 13.69 -20.49 24.31
CA SER A 219 13.30 -21.80 24.86
C SER A 219 12.99 -22.83 23.77
N GLN A 220 12.34 -22.43 22.68
CA GLN A 220 12.05 -23.31 21.54
C GLN A 220 13.32 -23.78 20.81
N HIS A 221 14.37 -22.95 20.79
CA HIS A 221 15.62 -23.26 20.10
C HIS A 221 16.74 -23.74 21.05
N GLY A 222 16.44 -24.01 22.32
CA GLY A 222 17.38 -24.58 23.28
C GLY A 222 18.45 -23.60 23.78
N PHE A 223 18.24 -22.29 23.61
CA PHE A 223 19.12 -21.27 24.16
C PHE A 223 18.77 -20.94 25.62
N SER A 224 19.76 -20.52 26.38
CA SER A 224 19.55 -20.04 27.75
C SER A 224 18.68 -18.77 27.74
N PRO A 225 17.71 -18.64 28.66
CA PRO A 225 16.94 -17.41 28.80
C PRO A 225 17.86 -16.23 29.19
N PHE A 226 17.40 -15.01 28.92
CA PHE A 226 18.11 -13.82 29.40
C PHE A 226 18.06 -13.73 30.92
N SER A 227 19.10 -13.12 31.50
CA SER A 227 19.07 -12.73 32.91
C SER A 227 18.06 -11.59 33.11
N SER A 228 17.54 -11.49 34.33
CA SER A 228 16.63 -10.39 34.72
C SER A 228 17.21 -9.02 34.39
N ASP A 229 18.51 -8.81 34.66
CA ASP A 229 19.19 -7.54 34.38
C ASP A 229 19.25 -7.21 32.88
N ARG A 230 19.50 -8.23 32.03
CA ARG A 230 19.53 -8.06 30.58
C ARG A 230 18.13 -7.79 30.02
N GLU A 231 17.10 -8.46 30.54
CA GLU A 231 15.71 -8.16 30.17
C GLU A 231 15.31 -6.74 30.58
N ASN A 232 15.64 -6.31 31.81
CA ASN A 232 15.33 -4.96 32.27
C ASN A 232 16.05 -3.89 31.46
N THR A 233 17.31 -4.15 31.08
CA THR A 233 18.08 -3.27 30.19
C THR A 233 17.43 -3.17 28.80
N LEU A 234 17.07 -4.30 28.20
CA LEU A 234 16.36 -4.34 26.92
C LEU A 234 15.04 -3.55 26.97
N LYS A 235 14.23 -3.77 28.02
CA LYS A 235 12.97 -3.03 28.19
C LYS A 235 13.21 -1.52 28.31
N GLY A 236 14.21 -1.11 29.10
CA GLY A 236 14.58 0.29 29.24
C GLY A 236 15.00 0.93 27.91
N GLN A 237 15.79 0.22 27.09
CA GLN A 237 16.19 0.70 25.76
C GLN A 237 15.01 0.82 24.80
N ILE A 238 14.10 -0.15 24.79
CA ILE A 238 12.88 -0.11 23.95
C ILE A 238 12.01 1.09 24.36
N VAL A 239 11.76 1.29 25.66
CA VAL A 239 10.96 2.42 26.14
C VAL A 239 11.63 3.76 25.80
N ALA A 240 12.95 3.84 25.89
CA ALA A 240 13.69 5.05 25.51
C ALA A 240 13.62 5.37 24.01
N ALA A 241 13.31 4.40 23.14
CA ALA A 241 13.20 4.60 21.69
C ALA A 241 12.01 5.50 21.28
N LYS A 242 11.01 5.68 22.15
CA LYS A 242 9.87 6.57 21.90
C LYS A 242 10.29 8.04 21.72
N SER A 243 11.44 8.44 22.28
CA SER A 243 11.94 9.81 22.16
C SER A 243 12.60 10.04 20.81
N ALA A 244 12.26 11.14 20.13
CA ALA A 244 12.93 11.57 18.91
C ALA A 244 14.42 11.89 19.12
N ASP A 245 14.84 12.16 20.36
CA ASP A 245 16.24 12.40 20.70
C ASP A 245 17.06 11.14 20.92
N ASN A 246 16.42 9.96 20.91
CA ASN A 246 17.12 8.70 21.05
C ASN A 246 18.15 8.52 19.92
N PRO A 247 19.41 8.15 20.23
CA PRO A 247 20.47 8.06 19.23
C PRO A 247 20.19 6.99 18.16
N ILE A 248 19.55 5.87 18.55
CA ILE A 248 19.18 4.82 17.61
C ILE A 248 18.09 5.34 16.65
N ARG A 249 17.09 6.04 17.19
CA ARG A 249 16.02 6.65 16.38
C ARG A 249 16.58 7.68 15.40
N LYS A 250 17.44 8.60 15.85
CA LYS A 250 18.11 9.58 14.98
C LYS A 250 18.89 8.92 13.83
N VAL A 251 19.61 7.84 14.12
CA VAL A 251 20.36 7.10 13.09
C VAL A 251 19.42 6.45 12.08
N ILE A 252 18.31 5.85 12.54
CA ILE A 252 17.30 5.26 11.65
C ILE A 252 16.63 6.35 10.79
N ASP A 253 16.21 7.45 11.38
CA ASP A 253 15.58 8.58 10.69
C ASP A 253 16.52 9.15 9.62
N SER A 254 17.80 9.37 9.95
CA SER A 254 18.81 9.83 9.00
C SER A 254 19.01 8.86 7.83
N ARG A 255 19.03 7.54 8.10
CA ARG A 255 19.15 6.52 7.05
C ARG A 255 17.92 6.48 6.14
N ILE A 256 16.72 6.63 6.70
CA ILE A 256 15.47 6.71 5.94
C ILE A 256 15.50 7.95 5.04
N GLN A 257 15.87 9.12 5.57
CA GLN A 257 15.98 10.36 4.79
C GLN A 257 16.99 10.22 3.66
N MET A 258 18.17 9.66 3.93
CA MET A 258 19.21 9.44 2.92
C MET A 258 18.73 8.48 1.82
N TYR A 259 17.99 7.43 2.18
CA TYR A 259 17.39 6.52 1.21
C TYR A 259 16.35 7.22 0.33
N LEU A 260 15.42 7.97 0.93
CA LEU A 260 14.39 8.71 0.19
C LEU A 260 15.01 9.77 -0.72
N LEU A 261 16.02 10.51 -0.25
CA LEU A 261 16.73 11.49 -1.06
C LEU A 261 17.43 10.83 -2.25
N GLY A 262 18.19 9.74 -2.01
CA GLY A 262 18.84 8.99 -3.07
C GLY A 262 17.84 8.40 -4.08
N PHE A 263 16.63 8.05 -3.63
CA PHE A 263 15.55 7.58 -4.50
C PHE A 263 15.03 8.72 -5.40
N LEU A 264 14.85 9.92 -4.86
CA LEU A 264 14.40 11.10 -5.62
C LEU A 264 15.46 11.61 -6.61
N GLU A 265 16.74 11.52 -6.25
CA GLU A 265 17.86 11.86 -7.13
C GLU A 265 18.04 10.86 -8.28
N SER A 266 17.62 9.62 -8.06
CA SER A 266 17.64 8.56 -9.07
C SER A 266 16.51 8.77 -10.07
N SER A 267 16.80 9.49 -11.17
CA SER A 267 15.91 9.61 -12.33
C SER A 267 15.43 8.24 -12.83
N ALA A 268 14.23 8.18 -13.45
CA ALA A 268 13.43 7.02 -13.88
C ALA A 268 14.11 5.82 -14.61
N HIS A 269 15.43 5.84 -14.80
CA HIS A 269 16.24 4.79 -15.44
C HIS A 269 17.33 4.19 -14.53
N ARG A 270 17.35 4.49 -13.22
CA ARG A 270 18.27 3.87 -12.27
C ARG A 270 17.57 2.94 -11.29
N CYS A 271 18.27 1.85 -10.96
CA CYS A 271 17.91 0.91 -9.90
C CYS A 271 17.78 1.65 -8.56
N ALA A 272 16.87 1.21 -7.69
CA ALA A 272 16.69 1.78 -6.37
C ALA A 272 18.03 1.84 -5.60
N PRO A 273 18.30 2.91 -4.83
CA PRO A 273 19.54 3.00 -4.06
C PRO A 273 19.67 1.83 -3.09
N ALA A 274 20.90 1.40 -2.85
CA ALA A 274 21.15 0.32 -1.89
C ALA A 274 20.66 0.72 -0.50
N LEU A 275 19.93 -0.18 0.17
CA LEU A 275 19.40 0.10 1.51
C LEU A 275 20.54 0.14 2.55
N PRO A 276 20.62 1.21 3.36
CA PRO A 276 21.48 1.23 4.54
C PRO A 276 21.16 0.10 5.52
N GLY A 277 22.20 -0.40 6.21
CA GLY A 277 22.04 -1.41 7.26
C GLY A 277 21.05 -0.97 8.36
N GLY A 278 20.30 -1.92 8.91
CA GLY A 278 19.26 -1.67 9.92
C GLY A 278 17.88 -1.29 9.36
N LEU A 279 17.78 -0.94 8.06
CA LEU A 279 16.49 -0.71 7.39
C LEU A 279 15.96 -1.96 6.69
N THR A 280 16.76 -3.02 6.57
CA THR A 280 16.38 -4.30 5.96
C THR A 280 15.01 -4.82 6.43
N PRO A 281 14.64 -4.76 7.73
CA PRO A 281 13.34 -5.28 8.19
C PRO A 281 12.12 -4.53 7.64
N ILE A 282 12.29 -3.26 7.28
CA ILE A 282 11.23 -2.36 6.77
C ILE A 282 11.41 -2.03 5.29
N SER A 283 12.26 -2.78 4.59
CA SER A 283 12.71 -2.47 3.23
C SER A 283 11.56 -2.35 2.23
N LYS A 284 10.65 -3.33 2.24
CA LYS A 284 9.48 -3.37 1.37
C LYS A 284 8.57 -2.16 1.61
N GLU A 285 8.21 -1.91 2.87
CA GLU A 285 7.32 -0.81 3.23
C GLU A 285 7.95 0.56 2.89
N LEU A 286 9.25 0.71 3.12
CA LEU A 286 9.99 1.92 2.78
C LEU A 286 10.07 2.15 1.26
N GLU A 287 10.24 1.10 0.46
CA GLU A 287 10.22 1.18 -1.01
C GLU A 287 8.84 1.61 -1.52
N GLU A 288 7.76 1.07 -0.96
CA GLU A 288 6.39 1.47 -1.31
C GLU A 288 6.16 2.98 -1.04
N ILE A 289 6.62 3.50 0.09
CA ILE A 289 6.56 4.93 0.40
C ILE A 289 7.44 5.76 -0.54
N ALA A 290 8.65 5.29 -0.83
CA ALA A 290 9.56 5.99 -1.75
C ALA A 290 8.96 6.13 -3.15
N VAL A 291 8.28 5.08 -3.65
CA VAL A 291 7.56 5.12 -4.93
C VAL A 291 6.40 6.13 -4.88
N LYS A 292 5.58 6.12 -3.82
CA LYS A 292 4.49 7.11 -3.64
C LYS A 292 5.04 8.55 -3.63
N LEU A 293 6.10 8.78 -2.86
CA LEU A 293 6.78 10.08 -2.76
C LEU A 293 7.36 10.52 -4.11
N GLY A 294 8.06 9.61 -4.81
CA GLY A 294 8.65 9.88 -6.11
C GLY A 294 7.61 10.27 -7.17
N ARG A 295 6.43 9.65 -7.16
CA ARG A 295 5.31 10.03 -8.05
C ARG A 295 4.83 11.45 -7.78
N LEU A 296 4.65 11.81 -6.50
CA LEU A 296 4.23 13.15 -6.09
C LEU A 296 5.24 14.22 -6.48
N VAL A 297 6.52 13.99 -6.16
CA VAL A 297 7.61 14.92 -6.49
C VAL A 297 7.78 15.06 -7.99
N THR A 298 7.70 13.95 -8.75
CA THR A 298 7.82 13.98 -10.21
C THR A 298 6.68 14.74 -10.85
N PHE A 299 5.44 14.51 -10.41
CA PHE A 299 4.28 15.26 -10.89
C PHE A 299 4.43 16.75 -10.59
N ASN A 300 4.77 17.09 -9.34
CA ASN A 300 4.98 18.47 -8.93
C ASN A 300 6.08 19.16 -9.76
N LYS A 301 7.20 18.46 -10.02
CA LYS A 301 8.26 18.95 -10.90
C LYS A 301 7.77 19.17 -12.33
N LEU A 302 7.08 18.20 -12.93
CA LEU A 302 6.62 18.29 -14.32
C LEU A 302 5.63 19.44 -14.55
N VAL A 303 4.72 19.66 -13.58
CA VAL A 303 3.69 20.68 -13.71
C VAL A 303 4.21 22.06 -13.29
N TYR A 304 4.99 22.12 -12.20
CA TYR A 304 5.28 23.39 -11.55
C TYR A 304 6.73 23.88 -11.65
N SER A 305 7.64 23.11 -12.25
CA SER A 305 9.05 23.53 -12.41
C SER A 305 9.23 24.92 -13.06
N PRO A 306 8.43 25.35 -14.05
CA PRO A 306 8.56 26.69 -14.62
C PRO A 306 8.35 27.82 -13.58
N PHE A 307 7.43 27.64 -12.62
CA PHE A 307 7.18 28.62 -11.56
C PHE A 307 8.31 28.68 -10.55
N TYR A 308 8.77 27.51 -10.10
CA TYR A 308 9.91 27.43 -9.19
C TYR A 308 11.14 28.06 -9.83
N HIS A 309 11.36 27.84 -11.12
CA HIS A 309 12.48 28.43 -11.84
C HIS A 309 12.42 29.97 -11.85
N LYS A 310 11.25 30.55 -12.12
CA LYS A 310 11.06 32.01 -12.11
C LYS A 310 11.30 32.59 -10.71
N ILE A 311 10.70 32.00 -9.67
CA ILE A 311 10.88 32.44 -8.28
C ILE A 311 12.36 32.34 -7.85
N LEU A 312 13.03 31.22 -8.16
CA LEU A 312 14.44 31.03 -7.83
C LEU A 312 15.35 32.01 -8.58
N GLN A 313 15.07 32.30 -9.86
CA GLN A 313 15.80 33.33 -10.61
C GLN A 313 15.63 34.71 -9.99
N ASP A 314 14.41 35.08 -9.57
CA ASP A 314 14.14 36.38 -8.96
C ASP A 314 14.85 36.53 -7.61
N ILE A 315 14.91 35.46 -6.80
CA ILE A 315 15.67 35.43 -5.54
C ILE A 315 17.18 35.57 -5.81
N LEU A 316 17.72 34.85 -6.81
CA LEU A 316 19.13 34.93 -7.17
C LEU A 316 19.52 36.33 -7.65
N LYS A 317 18.69 36.96 -8.50
CA LYS A 317 18.90 38.34 -8.96
C LYS A 317 18.81 39.36 -7.83
N GLN A 318 17.94 39.16 -6.85
CA GLN A 318 17.86 40.01 -5.66
C GLN A 318 19.10 39.88 -4.77
N GLY A 319 19.64 38.66 -4.63
CA GLY A 319 20.90 38.42 -3.92
C GLY A 319 22.10 39.12 -4.59
N GLU A 320 22.21 39.06 -5.92
CA GLU A 320 23.28 39.75 -6.67
C GLU A 320 23.15 41.29 -6.63
N SER A 321 21.93 41.82 -6.47
CA SER A 321 21.70 43.27 -6.36
C SER A 321 22.01 43.87 -4.98
N LEU A 322 22.20 43.02 -3.96
CA LEU A 322 22.52 43.44 -2.58
C LEU A 322 24.04 43.41 -2.28
N ASP A 323 24.85 42.87 -3.18
CA ASP A 323 26.32 42.78 -3.08
C ASP A 323 27.05 43.87 -3.90
N VAL A 324 26.37 44.99 -4.24
CA VAL A 324 26.96 46.18 -4.91
C VAL A 324 26.87 47.41 -4.02
#